data_AF-A0A6L3N053-F1
#
_entry.id   AF-A0A6L3N053-F1
#
_cell.length_a   1.000
_cell.length_b   1.000
_cell.length_c   1.000
_cell.angle_alpha   90.00
_cell.angle_beta   90.00
_cell.angle_gamma   90.00
#
_symmetry.space_group_name_H-M   'P 1'
#
loop_
_entity.id
_entity.type
_entity.pdbx_description
1 polymer ?
#
loop_
_entity_poly.entity_id
_entity_poly.type
_entity_poly.pdbx_seq_one_letter_code
_entity_poly.pdbx_strand_id
1 'polypeptide(L)'
;MAARSSSLEIKSLDLMMAESIPPRVFISYSWDSEDHKAWVRALAERLTKNGVHARLDQWHIVPGQSLTQFMEAEVSGCDFTLVVCTKEYARKSLARVGGVGYEQQIITGNIVSGKAREHFIPIVRDGDFAAGPECSIPAAFHGTYAIDMRSDANSDFSMESLLRAIFKAPMYCPPDLGEAPIFAVDQEPITIEQEQQEGEEIHLAELDIDGWRLRSGVASHRRWPETFEIPDEQERRGLVSGDIVKLMFDIQVPDDPELGDCSSERMWVIVHERSGPYYIGELNNIPACADEQEHLAVGDRVVFLPEHVISIYSRGGAEVTVDDEGQA
;
A
#
# COMPACT_ATOMS: atom_id res chain seq x y z
N MET A 1 -10.13 -13.81 -35.79
CA MET A 1 -8.97 -13.91 -34.88
C MET A 1 -9.36 -13.26 -33.56
N ALA A 2 -10.11 -13.95 -32.70
CA ALA A 2 -10.51 -13.49 -31.35
C ALA A 2 -11.32 -14.61 -30.68
N ALA A 3 -10.66 -15.67 -30.21
CA ALA A 3 -11.32 -16.74 -29.45
C ALA A 3 -10.31 -17.50 -28.57
N ARG A 4 -9.31 -16.81 -28.00
CA ARG A 4 -8.32 -17.44 -27.13
C ARG A 4 -8.09 -16.74 -25.77
N SER A 5 -8.75 -15.61 -25.49
CA SER A 5 -8.50 -14.88 -24.24
C SER A 5 -9.37 -15.34 -23.06
N SER A 6 -10.60 -15.80 -23.28
CA SER A 6 -11.53 -16.13 -22.19
C SER A 6 -11.21 -17.44 -21.46
N SER A 7 -10.55 -18.39 -22.13
CA SER A 7 -10.29 -19.71 -21.54
C SER A 7 -9.02 -19.75 -20.67
N LEU A 8 -8.18 -18.71 -20.74
CA LEU A 8 -6.95 -18.57 -19.93
C LEU A 8 -7.23 -17.78 -18.64
N GLU A 9 -8.08 -16.76 -18.67
CA GLU A 9 -8.52 -16.04 -17.45
C GLU A 9 -9.41 -16.91 -16.56
N ILE A 10 -10.32 -17.71 -17.13
CA ILE A 10 -11.16 -18.63 -16.35
C ILE A 10 -10.30 -19.75 -15.73
N LYS A 11 -9.30 -20.25 -16.47
CA LYS A 11 -8.32 -21.21 -15.90
C LYS A 11 -7.45 -20.58 -14.81
N SER A 12 -7.17 -19.28 -14.87
CA SER A 12 -6.38 -18.58 -13.85
C SER A 12 -7.16 -18.36 -12.55
N LEU A 13 -8.48 -18.12 -12.61
CA LEU A 13 -9.33 -18.10 -11.42
C LEU A 13 -9.56 -19.51 -10.86
N ASP A 14 -9.82 -20.50 -11.72
CA ASP A 14 -10.02 -21.90 -11.29
C ASP A 14 -8.74 -22.54 -10.71
N LEU A 15 -7.54 -22.06 -11.09
CA LEU A 15 -6.26 -22.52 -10.52
C LEU A 15 -5.83 -21.73 -9.27
N MET A 16 -6.37 -20.52 -9.05
CA MET A 16 -6.22 -19.75 -7.81
C MET A 16 -7.18 -20.21 -6.70
N MET A 17 -8.24 -20.93 -7.06
CA MET A 17 -8.99 -21.81 -6.15
C MET A 17 -8.21 -23.10 -5.89
N ALA A 18 -6.93 -22.99 -5.49
CA ALA A 18 -6.29 -24.07 -4.76
C ALA A 18 -7.29 -24.48 -3.67
N GLU A 19 -7.64 -25.77 -3.58
CA GLU A 19 -8.45 -26.33 -2.51
C GLU A 19 -7.82 -25.90 -1.17
N SER A 20 -8.21 -24.74 -0.66
CA SER A 20 -7.75 -24.24 0.61
C SER A 20 -8.45 -25.13 1.62
N ILE A 21 -7.69 -26.11 2.12
CA ILE A 21 -8.16 -27.02 3.15
C ILE A 21 -8.70 -26.10 4.25
N PRO A 22 -10.01 -26.16 4.56
CA PRO A 22 -10.62 -25.23 5.50
C PRO A 22 -9.92 -25.36 6.84
N PRO A 23 -9.50 -24.25 7.49
CA PRO A 23 -8.78 -24.30 8.75
C PRO A 23 -9.54 -25.15 9.76
N ARG A 24 -8.88 -26.15 10.34
CA ARG A 24 -9.48 -27.04 11.32
C ARG A 24 -9.32 -26.41 12.69
N VAL A 25 -10.45 -26.26 13.38
CA VAL A 25 -10.50 -25.58 14.67
C VAL A 25 -11.16 -26.47 15.70
N PHE A 26 -10.48 -26.72 16.81
CA PHE A 26 -11.06 -27.42 17.96
C PHE A 26 -11.58 -26.42 19.00
N ILE A 27 -12.78 -26.63 19.53
CA ILE A 27 -13.37 -25.75 20.54
C ILE A 27 -13.32 -26.43 21.91
N SER A 28 -12.44 -25.94 22.77
CA SER A 28 -12.30 -26.36 24.16
C SER A 28 -13.09 -25.43 25.07
N TYR A 29 -14.02 -25.99 25.85
CA TYR A 29 -14.89 -25.23 26.76
C TYR A 29 -15.27 -26.09 27.97
N SER A 30 -15.73 -25.47 29.05
CA SER A 30 -16.27 -26.18 30.22
C SER A 30 -17.78 -26.41 30.11
N TRP A 31 -18.24 -27.54 30.61
CA TRP A 31 -19.68 -27.82 30.72
C TRP A 31 -20.32 -27.07 31.90
N ASP A 32 -20.37 -25.74 31.81
CA ASP A 32 -20.83 -24.89 32.91
C ASP A 32 -22.35 -24.84 33.06
N SER A 33 -23.07 -24.67 31.94
CA SER A 33 -24.54 -24.66 31.89
C SER A 33 -25.05 -25.11 30.52
N GLU A 34 -26.32 -25.47 30.41
CA GLU A 34 -26.94 -25.79 29.12
C GLU A 34 -26.98 -24.57 28.19
N ASP A 35 -27.18 -23.36 28.72
CA ASP A 35 -27.10 -22.12 27.95
C ASP A 35 -25.70 -21.89 27.39
N HIS A 36 -24.65 -22.19 28.18
CA HIS A 36 -23.28 -22.11 27.72
C HIS A 36 -22.99 -23.13 26.61
N LYS A 37 -23.44 -24.38 26.76
CA LYS A 37 -23.31 -25.41 25.71
C LYS A 37 -24.02 -25.02 24.42
N ALA A 38 -25.21 -24.43 24.52
CA ALA A 38 -25.97 -23.94 23.38
C ALA A 38 -25.26 -22.78 22.69
N TRP A 39 -24.69 -21.84 23.46
CA TRP A 39 -23.89 -20.74 22.94
C TRP A 39 -22.64 -21.23 22.20
N VAL A 40 -21.90 -22.18 22.79
CA VAL A 40 -20.71 -22.79 22.15
C VAL A 40 -21.08 -23.51 20.85
N ARG A 41 -22.23 -24.21 20.83
CA ARG A 41 -22.74 -24.84 19.61
C ARG A 41 -23.05 -23.79 18.54
N ALA A 42 -23.73 -22.70 18.89
CA ALA A 42 -24.04 -21.63 17.94
C ALA A 42 -22.76 -20.97 17.39
N LEU A 43 -21.72 -20.79 18.22
CA LEU A 43 -20.41 -20.34 17.77
C LEU A 43 -19.81 -21.31 16.73
N ALA A 44 -19.81 -22.61 17.03
CA ALA A 44 -19.31 -23.65 16.13
C ALA A 44 -20.06 -23.68 14.79
N GLU A 45 -21.39 -23.53 14.81
CA GLU A 45 -22.22 -23.46 13.60
C GLU A 45 -21.86 -22.24 12.74
N ARG A 46 -21.68 -21.08 13.38
CA ARG A 46 -21.28 -19.85 12.68
C ARG A 46 -19.89 -20.00 12.04
N LEU A 47 -18.92 -20.59 12.74
CA LEU A 47 -17.60 -20.87 12.19
C LEU A 47 -17.69 -21.80 10.98
N THR A 48 -18.47 -22.89 11.11
CA THR A 48 -18.68 -23.86 10.01
C THR A 48 -19.30 -23.21 8.78
N LYS A 49 -20.30 -22.34 8.96
CA LYS A 49 -20.92 -21.57 7.87
C LYS A 49 -19.96 -20.59 7.19
N ASN A 50 -18.90 -20.18 7.87
CA ASN A 50 -17.86 -19.28 7.34
C ASN A 50 -16.60 -20.03 6.86
N GLY A 51 -16.71 -21.31 6.53
CA GLY A 51 -15.63 -22.07 5.90
C GLY A 51 -14.55 -22.58 6.86
N VAL A 52 -14.82 -22.60 8.18
CA VAL A 52 -13.93 -23.19 9.19
C VAL A 52 -14.37 -24.62 9.49
N HIS A 53 -13.45 -25.58 9.48
CA HIS A 53 -13.76 -26.95 9.88
C HIS A 53 -13.78 -27.07 11.42
N ALA A 54 -14.92 -26.74 12.03
CA ALA A 54 -15.09 -26.73 13.48
C ALA A 54 -15.28 -28.15 14.06
N ARG A 55 -14.53 -28.46 15.11
CA ARG A 55 -14.53 -29.73 15.84
C ARG A 55 -15.06 -29.49 17.24
N LEU A 56 -16.25 -30.04 17.50
CA LEU A 56 -16.98 -29.91 18.76
C LEU A 56 -17.33 -31.30 19.31
N ASP A 57 -17.18 -31.49 20.62
CA ASP A 57 -17.53 -32.73 21.33
C ASP A 57 -19.02 -33.10 21.15
N GLN A 58 -19.93 -32.12 21.20
CA GLN A 58 -21.37 -32.27 21.01
C GLN A 58 -21.77 -32.87 19.65
N TRP A 59 -20.89 -32.82 18.66
CA TRP A 59 -21.16 -33.35 17.31
C TRP A 59 -20.41 -34.65 17.03
N HIS A 60 -19.22 -34.81 17.60
CA HIS A 60 -18.27 -35.83 17.17
C HIS A 60 -18.04 -36.94 18.19
N ILE A 61 -18.56 -36.79 19.41
CA ILE A 61 -18.53 -37.83 20.43
C ILE A 61 -19.88 -38.53 20.52
N VAL A 62 -19.84 -39.86 20.50
CA VAL A 62 -20.99 -40.73 20.76
C VAL A 62 -20.80 -41.52 22.06
N PRO A 63 -21.88 -41.98 22.71
CA PRO A 63 -21.78 -42.80 23.92
C PRO A 63 -20.85 -44.01 23.73
N GLY A 64 -19.92 -44.19 24.66
CA GLY A 64 -18.89 -45.24 24.62
C GLY A 64 -17.52 -44.78 24.12
N GLN A 65 -17.41 -43.58 23.55
CA GLN A 65 -16.12 -42.95 23.23
C GLN A 65 -15.55 -42.18 24.43
N SER A 66 -14.22 -42.08 24.49
CA SER A 66 -13.53 -41.29 25.50
C SER A 66 -13.42 -39.82 25.10
N LEU A 67 -14.07 -38.93 25.86
CA LEU A 67 -13.92 -37.47 25.72
C LEU A 67 -12.46 -37.05 25.78
N THR A 68 -11.73 -37.61 26.73
CA THR A 68 -10.30 -37.39 26.90
C THR A 68 -9.49 -37.67 25.63
N GLN A 69 -9.64 -38.85 25.05
CA GLN A 69 -8.89 -39.24 23.85
C GLN A 69 -9.26 -38.37 22.65
N PHE A 70 -10.54 -38.01 22.52
CA PHE A 70 -10.99 -37.09 21.48
C PHE A 70 -10.30 -35.74 21.62
N MET A 71 -10.29 -35.14 22.82
CA MET A 71 -9.66 -33.85 23.03
C MET A 71 -8.15 -33.87 22.75
N GLU A 72 -7.42 -34.89 23.22
CA GLU A 72 -5.98 -35.03 22.95
C GLU A 72 -5.70 -35.12 21.44
N ALA A 73 -6.51 -35.90 20.71
CA ALA A 73 -6.41 -36.05 19.26
C ALA A 73 -6.74 -34.76 18.52
N GLU A 74 -7.83 -34.07 18.90
CA GLU A 74 -8.27 -32.84 18.23
C GLU A 74 -7.31 -31.68 18.52
N VAL A 75 -6.87 -31.48 19.77
CA VAL A 75 -5.87 -30.47 20.12
C VAL A 75 -4.59 -30.70 19.32
N SER A 76 -4.17 -31.95 19.12
CA SER A 76 -2.95 -32.24 18.35
C SER A 76 -3.12 -31.99 16.85
N GLY A 77 -4.28 -32.34 16.29
CA GLY A 77 -4.53 -32.38 14.84
C GLY A 77 -5.26 -31.18 14.23
N CYS A 78 -5.61 -30.16 15.03
CA CYS A 78 -6.21 -28.92 14.53
C CYS A 78 -5.15 -27.84 14.26
N ASP A 79 -5.50 -26.83 13.47
CA ASP A 79 -4.66 -25.66 13.22
C ASP A 79 -4.72 -24.69 14.41
N PHE A 80 -5.91 -24.53 15.00
CA PHE A 80 -6.13 -23.69 16.18
C PHE A 80 -7.07 -24.37 17.19
N THR A 81 -6.80 -24.13 18.46
CA THR A 81 -7.70 -24.48 19.57
C THR A 81 -8.34 -23.21 20.12
N LEU A 82 -9.67 -23.07 20.00
CA LEU A 82 -10.42 -22.01 20.66
C LEU A 82 -10.65 -22.39 22.10
N VAL A 83 -10.24 -21.53 23.03
CA VAL A 83 -10.37 -21.76 24.45
C VAL A 83 -11.47 -20.84 24.98
N VAL A 84 -12.65 -21.39 25.23
CA VAL A 84 -13.80 -20.61 25.72
C VAL A 84 -13.64 -20.39 27.22
N CYS A 85 -13.29 -19.15 27.55
CA CYS A 85 -12.98 -18.64 28.87
C CYS A 85 -14.24 -18.14 29.58
N THR A 86 -14.54 -18.75 30.73
CA THR A 86 -15.55 -18.34 31.71
C THR A 86 -14.92 -18.30 33.11
N LYS A 87 -15.62 -17.72 34.09
CA LYS A 87 -15.17 -17.73 35.49
C LYS A 87 -14.97 -19.15 36.00
N GLU A 88 -15.93 -20.03 35.69
CA GLU A 88 -15.87 -21.43 36.08
C GLU A 88 -14.74 -22.18 35.36
N TYR A 89 -14.50 -21.89 34.08
CA TYR A 89 -13.37 -22.42 33.32
C TYR A 89 -12.04 -22.07 34.00
N ALA A 90 -11.83 -20.78 34.34
CA ALA A 90 -10.62 -20.30 35.00
C ALA A 90 -10.46 -20.85 36.44
N ARG A 91 -11.54 -20.89 37.22
CA ARG A 91 -11.55 -21.45 38.58
C ARG A 91 -11.14 -22.92 38.59
N LYS A 92 -11.68 -23.73 37.66
CA LYS A 92 -11.32 -25.14 37.48
C LYS A 92 -9.87 -25.32 37.04
N SER A 93 -9.30 -24.38 36.29
CA SER A 93 -7.87 -24.40 35.94
C SER A 93 -6.94 -24.24 37.16
N LEU A 94 -7.35 -23.44 38.15
CA LEU A 94 -6.55 -23.14 39.34
C LEU A 94 -6.66 -24.24 40.40
N ALA A 95 -7.88 -24.76 40.58
CA ALA A 95 -8.17 -25.84 41.51
C ALA A 95 -7.69 -27.18 40.91
N ARG A 96 -6.41 -27.51 41.11
CA ARG A 96 -5.80 -28.81 40.69
C ARG A 96 -6.32 -30.04 41.46
N VAL A 97 -7.59 -30.03 41.89
CA VAL A 97 -8.15 -31.01 42.82
C VAL A 97 -9.40 -31.66 42.21
N GLY A 98 -9.36 -32.99 42.03
CA GLY A 98 -10.58 -33.79 41.86
C GLY A 98 -10.99 -34.20 40.45
N GLY A 99 -10.11 -34.18 39.44
CA GLY A 99 -10.44 -34.67 38.09
C GLY A 99 -11.42 -33.79 37.29
N VAL A 100 -11.75 -32.61 37.81
CA VAL A 100 -12.57 -31.58 37.15
C VAL A 100 -11.62 -30.56 36.50
N GLY A 101 -11.86 -30.20 35.23
CA GLY A 101 -10.98 -29.32 34.45
C GLY A 101 -9.90 -30.06 33.66
N TYR A 102 -10.20 -31.29 33.21
CA TYR A 102 -9.32 -32.09 32.38
C TYR A 102 -8.93 -31.36 31.08
N GLU A 103 -9.86 -30.57 30.53
CA GLU A 103 -9.68 -29.72 29.36
C GLU A 103 -8.49 -28.76 29.54
N GLN A 104 -8.38 -28.16 30.73
CA GLN A 104 -7.30 -27.25 31.08
C GLN A 104 -5.96 -27.96 31.21
N GLN A 105 -5.97 -29.21 31.72
CA GLN A 105 -4.75 -30.00 31.87
C GLN A 105 -4.19 -30.37 30.49
N ILE A 106 -5.04 -30.73 29.53
CA ILE A 106 -4.62 -30.99 28.15
C ILE A 106 -4.02 -29.74 27.52
N ILE A 107 -4.70 -28.59 27.62
CA ILE A 107 -4.22 -27.33 27.04
C ILE A 107 -2.89 -26.90 27.68
N THR A 108 -2.84 -26.85 29.01
CA THR A 108 -1.63 -26.48 29.75
C THR A 108 -0.49 -27.45 29.45
N GLY A 109 -0.78 -28.75 29.36
CA GLY A 109 0.19 -29.78 29.02
C GLY A 109 0.78 -29.59 27.62
N ASN A 110 -0.05 -29.23 26.63
CA ASN A 110 0.42 -28.94 25.27
C ASN A 110 1.29 -27.68 25.22
N ILE A 111 0.90 -26.62 25.94
CA ILE A 111 1.71 -25.39 26.05
C ILE A 111 3.06 -25.68 26.69
N VAL A 112 3.09 -26.44 27.80
CA VAL A 112 4.33 -26.83 28.48
C VAL A 112 5.19 -27.75 27.62
N SER A 113 4.57 -28.60 26.81
CA SER A 113 5.26 -29.51 25.88
C SER A 113 5.79 -28.83 24.62
N GLY A 114 5.68 -27.50 24.52
CA GLY A 114 6.30 -26.70 23.47
C GLY A 114 5.39 -26.35 22.29
N LYS A 115 4.07 -26.62 22.38
CA LYS A 115 3.13 -26.14 21.36
C LYS A 115 3.06 -24.61 21.39
N ALA A 116 3.11 -23.98 20.22
CA ALA A 116 3.14 -22.52 20.10
C ALA A 116 1.90 -21.88 20.74
N ARG A 117 2.07 -20.78 21.47
CA ARG A 117 0.95 -20.11 22.16
C ARG A 117 -0.12 -19.59 21.20
N GLU A 118 0.29 -19.15 20.01
CA GLU A 118 -0.60 -18.69 18.93
C GLU A 118 -1.57 -19.77 18.42
N HIS A 119 -1.29 -21.06 18.70
CA HIS A 119 -2.22 -22.14 18.41
C HIS A 119 -3.50 -22.03 19.25
N PHE A 120 -3.44 -21.40 20.42
CA PHE A 120 -4.56 -21.29 21.35
C PHE A 120 -5.14 -19.89 21.30
N ILE A 121 -6.41 -19.77 20.91
CA ILE A 121 -7.12 -18.49 20.80
C ILE A 121 -8.12 -18.38 21.97
N PRO A 122 -7.85 -17.56 22.99
CA PRO A 122 -8.76 -17.40 24.12
C PRO A 122 -9.97 -16.55 23.73
N ILE A 123 -11.18 -17.02 24.08
CA ILE A 123 -12.46 -16.35 23.82
C ILE A 123 -13.17 -16.14 25.16
N VAL A 124 -13.31 -14.89 25.60
CA VAL A 124 -13.97 -14.57 26.88
C VAL A 124 -15.47 -14.49 26.67
N ARG A 125 -16.23 -15.41 27.26
CA ARG A 125 -17.71 -15.41 27.20
C ARG A 125 -18.36 -14.90 28.48
N ASP A 126 -17.72 -15.08 29.63
CA ASP A 126 -18.22 -14.59 30.92
C ASP A 126 -17.04 -14.03 31.73
N GLY A 127 -17.35 -13.20 32.74
CA GLY A 127 -16.43 -12.60 33.71
C GLY A 127 -15.47 -11.55 33.17
N ASP A 128 -14.32 -11.40 33.83
CA ASP A 128 -13.40 -10.28 33.64
C ASP A 128 -12.01 -10.69 33.17
N PHE A 129 -11.32 -9.72 32.57
CA PHE A 129 -9.91 -9.80 32.18
C PHE A 129 -8.97 -9.51 33.36
N ALA A 130 -9.45 -8.79 34.37
CA ALA A 130 -8.66 -8.39 35.51
C ALA A 130 -8.40 -9.58 36.45
N ALA A 131 -7.20 -9.63 37.02
CA ALA A 131 -6.86 -10.61 38.03
C ALA A 131 -7.78 -10.45 39.26
N GLY A 132 -8.39 -11.54 39.71
CA GLY A 132 -9.33 -11.53 40.82
C GLY A 132 -10.29 -12.72 40.78
N PRO A 133 -11.27 -12.77 41.70
CA PRO A 133 -12.27 -13.84 41.77
C PRO A 133 -13.13 -13.96 40.50
N GLU A 134 -13.33 -12.85 39.79
CA GLU A 134 -14.13 -12.78 38.56
C GLU A 134 -13.27 -13.00 37.29
N CYS A 135 -11.97 -13.26 37.43
CA CYS A 135 -11.07 -13.49 36.30
C CYS A 135 -11.49 -14.73 35.53
N SER A 136 -11.65 -14.59 34.22
CA SER A 136 -12.05 -15.68 33.32
C SER A 136 -10.93 -16.19 32.45
N ILE A 137 -9.76 -15.55 32.50
CA ILE A 137 -8.57 -15.95 31.74
C ILE A 137 -7.72 -16.90 32.60
N PRO A 138 -7.47 -18.14 32.15
CA PRO A 138 -6.54 -19.03 32.83
C PRO A 138 -5.13 -18.44 32.86
N ALA A 139 -4.36 -18.72 33.92
CA ALA A 139 -3.02 -18.18 34.11
C ALA A 139 -2.06 -18.43 32.93
N ALA A 140 -2.24 -19.54 32.20
CA ALA A 140 -1.44 -19.87 31.00
C ALA A 140 -1.61 -18.86 29.85
N PHE A 141 -2.70 -18.08 29.86
CA PHE A 141 -3.07 -17.10 28.85
C PHE A 141 -2.96 -15.64 29.33
N HIS A 142 -2.46 -15.40 30.55
CA HIS A 142 -2.19 -14.02 30.99
C HIS A 142 -1.23 -13.32 30.02
N GLY A 143 -1.56 -12.09 29.62
CA GLY A 143 -0.80 -11.32 28.64
C GLY A 143 -0.99 -11.74 27.18
N THR A 144 -1.85 -12.74 26.91
CA THR A 144 -2.25 -13.11 25.54
C THR A 144 -3.45 -12.28 25.12
N TYR A 145 -3.50 -11.87 23.85
CA TYR A 145 -4.67 -11.21 23.28
C TYR A 145 -5.85 -12.18 23.21
N ALA A 146 -6.93 -11.84 23.93
CA ALA A 146 -8.15 -12.65 24.00
C ALA A 146 -9.32 -11.90 23.35
N ILE A 147 -10.20 -12.65 22.67
CA ILE A 147 -11.36 -12.08 21.99
C ILE A 147 -12.51 -11.95 22.99
N ASP A 148 -13.02 -10.74 23.18
CA ASP A 148 -14.18 -10.48 24.05
C ASP A 148 -15.49 -10.81 23.33
N MET A 149 -16.22 -11.80 23.82
CA MET A 149 -17.54 -12.21 23.34
C MET A 149 -18.59 -12.20 24.46
N ARG A 150 -18.40 -11.38 25.50
CA ARG A 150 -19.35 -11.25 26.62
C ARG A 150 -20.64 -10.53 26.23
N SER A 151 -20.54 -9.50 25.40
CA SER A 151 -21.68 -8.67 24.97
C SER A 151 -22.20 -9.09 23.60
N ASP A 152 -23.51 -9.36 23.51
CA ASP A 152 -24.15 -9.73 22.25
C ASP A 152 -24.21 -8.55 21.26
N ALA A 153 -24.14 -7.30 21.74
CA ALA A 153 -24.15 -6.10 20.92
C ALA A 153 -22.94 -5.98 19.98
N ASN A 154 -21.80 -6.59 20.35
CA ASN A 154 -20.56 -6.59 19.57
C ASN A 154 -20.27 -7.97 18.93
N SER A 155 -21.24 -8.88 18.95
CA SER A 155 -21.02 -10.29 18.59
C SER A 155 -20.52 -10.49 17.15
N ASP A 156 -20.94 -9.64 16.21
CA ASP A 156 -20.49 -9.70 14.82
C ASP A 156 -19.05 -9.22 14.64
N PHE A 157 -18.66 -8.14 15.32
CA PHE A 157 -17.28 -7.64 15.30
C PHE A 157 -16.31 -8.66 15.92
N SER A 158 -16.69 -9.26 17.04
CA SER A 158 -15.89 -10.31 17.69
C SER A 158 -15.80 -11.57 16.84
N MET A 159 -16.89 -11.92 16.12
CA MET A 159 -16.89 -13.03 15.15
C MET A 159 -15.96 -12.75 13.97
N GLU A 160 -16.02 -11.55 13.39
CA GLU A 160 -15.10 -11.14 12.31
C GLU A 160 -13.64 -11.20 12.77
N SER A 161 -13.35 -10.68 13.96
CA SER A 161 -12.01 -10.73 14.57
C SER A 161 -11.50 -12.17 14.72
N LEU A 162 -12.38 -13.09 15.14
CA LEU A 162 -12.06 -14.51 15.27
C LEU A 162 -11.79 -15.16 13.90
N LEU A 163 -12.62 -14.88 12.89
CA LEU A 163 -12.41 -15.39 11.54
C LEU A 163 -11.08 -14.88 10.95
N ARG A 164 -10.78 -13.59 11.11
CA ARG A 164 -9.50 -13.00 10.70
C ARG A 164 -8.30 -13.68 11.36
N ALA A 165 -8.41 -14.02 12.65
CA ALA A 165 -7.37 -14.76 13.36
C ALA A 165 -7.18 -16.18 12.77
N ILE A 166 -8.27 -16.90 12.51
CA ILE A 166 -8.24 -18.26 11.95
C ILE A 166 -7.69 -18.28 10.52
N PHE A 167 -8.08 -17.32 9.67
CA PHE A 167 -7.62 -17.22 8.29
C PHE A 167 -6.29 -16.47 8.13
N LYS A 168 -5.66 -16.04 9.23
CA LYS A 168 -4.42 -15.23 9.24
C LYS A 168 -4.52 -13.98 8.35
N ALA A 169 -5.68 -13.33 8.35
CA ALA A 169 -6.01 -12.16 7.53
C ALA A 169 -6.26 -10.93 8.43
N PRO A 170 -5.20 -10.27 8.95
CA PRO A 170 -5.34 -9.17 9.90
C PRO A 170 -6.14 -8.01 9.29
N MET A 171 -6.86 -7.28 10.14
CA MET A 171 -7.67 -6.12 9.71
C MET A 171 -6.80 -5.01 9.10
N TYR A 172 -5.60 -4.83 9.63
CA TYR A 172 -4.63 -3.87 9.15
C TYR A 172 -3.34 -4.63 8.81
N CYS A 173 -2.86 -4.46 7.59
CA CYS A 173 -1.54 -4.94 7.18
C CYS A 173 -0.56 -3.77 7.26
N PRO A 174 0.72 -4.01 7.64
CA PRO A 174 1.73 -2.97 7.49
C PRO A 174 1.79 -2.52 6.04
N PRO A 175 2.01 -1.22 5.77
CA PRO A 175 2.30 -0.77 4.41
C PRO A 175 3.62 -1.38 3.93
N ASP A 176 3.85 -1.32 2.63
CA ASP A 176 5.16 -1.66 2.08
C ASP A 176 6.24 -0.82 2.75
N LEU A 177 7.37 -1.46 3.05
CA LEU A 177 8.49 -0.79 3.70
C LEU A 177 9.01 0.29 2.75
N GLY A 178 8.94 1.55 3.19
CA GLY A 178 9.55 2.65 2.46
C GLY A 178 11.07 2.56 2.45
N GLU A 179 11.70 3.36 1.60
CA GLU A 179 13.16 3.42 1.55
C GLU A 179 13.75 3.91 2.87
N ALA A 180 14.94 3.39 3.20
CA ALA A 180 15.69 3.86 4.34
C ALA A 180 15.97 5.36 4.16
N PRO A 181 15.82 6.18 5.22
CA PRO A 181 16.11 7.59 5.11
C PRO A 181 17.60 7.80 4.82
N ILE A 182 17.91 8.82 4.00
CA ILE A 182 19.26 9.10 3.46
C ILE A 182 20.36 9.17 4.54
N PHE A 183 20.01 9.52 5.78
CA PHE A 183 20.98 9.60 6.89
C PHE A 183 21.27 8.25 7.58
N ALA A 184 20.49 7.20 7.30
CA ALA A 184 20.59 5.88 7.93
C ALA A 184 21.36 4.85 7.09
N VAL A 185 21.63 5.18 5.82
CA VAL A 185 22.63 4.47 5.02
C VAL A 185 24.01 5.00 5.43
N ASP A 186 24.83 4.13 6.02
CA ASP A 186 26.27 4.36 6.05
C ASP A 186 26.68 4.61 4.60
N GLN A 187 27.17 5.81 4.30
CA GLN A 187 27.69 6.12 2.97
C GLN A 187 28.92 5.23 2.75
N GLU A 188 28.71 4.05 2.18
CA GLU A 188 29.80 3.30 1.58
C GLU A 188 30.49 4.25 0.59
N PRO A 189 31.84 4.33 0.60
CA PRO A 189 32.55 5.21 -0.31
C PRO A 189 32.13 4.87 -1.74
N ILE A 190 31.44 5.82 -2.36
CA ILE A 190 30.83 5.72 -3.67
C ILE A 190 31.86 5.18 -4.68
N THR A 191 31.73 3.92 -5.06
CA THR A 191 32.30 3.40 -6.30
C THR A 191 31.37 3.78 -7.44
N ILE A 192 31.89 4.61 -8.34
CA ILE A 192 31.21 5.40 -9.40
C ILE A 192 30.45 4.56 -10.46
N GLU A 193 30.23 3.26 -10.26
CA GLU A 193 29.85 2.35 -11.35
C GLU A 193 28.38 1.89 -11.37
N GLN A 194 27.49 2.34 -10.48
CA GLN A 194 26.11 1.78 -10.41
C GLN A 194 24.94 2.79 -10.41
N GLU A 195 25.16 4.09 -10.61
CA GLU A 195 24.07 5.10 -10.68
C GLU A 195 23.43 5.28 -12.08
N GLN A 196 23.62 4.35 -13.02
CA GLN A 196 23.15 4.54 -14.40
C GLN A 196 21.71 4.12 -14.70
N GLN A 197 20.86 3.80 -13.73
CA GLN A 197 19.45 3.50 -14.04
C GLN A 197 18.48 4.17 -13.07
N GLU A 198 17.78 5.18 -13.62
CA GLU A 198 16.51 5.78 -13.16
C GLU A 198 16.58 6.94 -12.15
N GLY A 199 17.33 7.98 -12.52
CA GLY A 199 16.88 9.36 -12.36
C GLY A 199 17.08 10.07 -13.69
N GLU A 200 16.02 10.51 -14.38
CA GLU A 200 16.19 11.48 -15.47
C GLU A 200 16.84 12.72 -14.86
N GLU A 201 18.13 12.89 -15.10
CA GLU A 201 18.89 14.04 -14.65
C GLU A 201 18.22 15.32 -15.18
N ILE A 202 17.63 16.12 -14.28
CA ILE A 202 17.01 17.39 -14.65
C ILE A 202 18.13 18.33 -15.09
N HIS A 203 18.38 18.39 -16.39
CA HIS A 203 19.34 19.28 -17.02
C HIS A 203 18.63 20.15 -18.07
N LEU A 204 19.25 21.29 -18.39
CA LEU A 204 18.85 22.11 -19.52
C LEU A 204 19.52 21.54 -20.77
N ALA A 205 18.75 21.38 -21.85
CA ALA A 205 19.27 20.84 -23.10
C ALA A 205 20.44 21.67 -23.64
N GLU A 206 21.52 20.99 -24.00
CA GLU A 206 22.72 21.56 -24.62
C GLU A 206 22.80 21.14 -26.09
N LEU A 207 23.14 22.07 -26.98
CA LEU A 207 23.06 21.85 -28.43
C LEU A 207 23.96 20.69 -28.90
N ASP A 208 25.12 20.50 -28.27
CA ASP A 208 26.10 19.46 -28.57
C ASP A 208 25.78 18.10 -27.95
N ILE A 209 24.87 18.04 -26.98
CA ILE A 209 24.45 16.81 -26.30
C ILE A 209 23.10 16.35 -26.82
N ASP A 210 22.11 17.25 -26.79
CA ASP A 210 20.71 16.96 -27.09
C ASP A 210 20.33 17.31 -28.53
N GLY A 211 21.18 18.04 -29.25
CA GLY A 211 20.88 18.55 -30.59
C GLY A 211 19.95 19.76 -30.58
N TRP A 212 19.61 20.31 -29.40
CA TRP A 212 18.88 21.57 -29.27
C TRP A 212 19.20 22.24 -27.94
N ARG A 213 18.89 23.54 -27.83
CA ARG A 213 18.98 24.28 -26.57
C ARG A 213 17.94 25.39 -26.51
N LEU A 214 17.74 25.93 -25.31
CA LEU A 214 16.96 27.16 -25.12
C LEU A 214 17.85 28.39 -25.09
N ARG A 215 17.41 29.46 -25.75
CA ARG A 215 18.00 30.79 -25.60
C ARG A 215 17.35 31.54 -24.45
N SER A 216 18.16 32.27 -23.67
CA SER A 216 17.65 33.22 -22.68
C SER A 216 16.85 34.34 -23.36
N GLY A 217 15.54 34.35 -23.09
CA GLY A 217 14.59 35.39 -23.46
C GLY A 217 14.99 36.75 -22.92
N VAL A 218 15.39 36.77 -21.65
CA VAL A 218 15.88 37.97 -20.96
C VAL A 218 17.13 38.53 -21.64
N ALA A 219 18.14 37.69 -21.90
CA ALA A 219 19.37 38.13 -22.56
C ALA A 219 19.12 38.62 -23.99
N SER A 220 18.26 37.92 -24.73
CA SER A 220 17.91 38.28 -26.11
C SER A 220 17.12 39.59 -26.19
N HIS A 221 16.13 39.78 -25.32
CA HIS A 221 15.38 41.04 -25.23
C HIS A 221 16.31 42.19 -24.84
N ARG A 222 17.19 41.99 -23.84
CA ARG A 222 18.18 43.00 -23.46
C ARG A 222 19.11 43.39 -24.61
N ARG A 223 19.42 42.46 -25.51
CA ARG A 223 20.27 42.71 -26.68
C ARG A 223 19.52 43.40 -27.81
N TRP A 224 18.24 43.08 -28.00
CA TRP A 224 17.40 43.59 -29.08
C TRP A 224 15.98 43.95 -28.57
N PRO A 225 15.85 45.00 -27.73
CA PRO A 225 14.61 45.30 -27.02
C PRO A 225 13.43 45.61 -27.95
N GLU A 226 13.72 46.18 -29.14
CA GLU A 226 12.71 46.56 -30.14
C GLU A 226 12.12 45.36 -30.91
N THR A 227 12.65 44.14 -30.72
CA THR A 227 12.26 42.98 -31.54
C THR A 227 11.14 42.13 -30.94
N PHE A 228 10.91 42.24 -29.63
CA PHE A 228 9.82 41.60 -28.89
C PHE A 228 9.83 42.07 -27.44
N GLU A 229 8.67 42.08 -26.80
CA GLU A 229 8.53 42.26 -25.35
C GLU A 229 8.55 40.92 -24.62
N ILE A 230 8.85 40.95 -23.32
CA ILE A 230 8.81 39.78 -22.45
C ILE A 230 8.02 40.10 -21.17
N PRO A 231 7.29 39.12 -20.59
CA PRO A 231 6.64 39.26 -19.28
C PRO A 231 7.64 39.70 -18.20
N ASP A 232 7.18 40.20 -17.07
CA ASP A 232 8.09 40.62 -16.01
C ASP A 232 8.73 39.41 -15.28
N GLU A 233 9.65 39.67 -14.34
CA GLU A 233 10.30 38.60 -13.59
C GLU A 233 9.35 37.83 -12.65
N GLN A 234 8.37 38.52 -12.06
CA GLN A 234 7.41 37.92 -11.14
C GLN A 234 6.48 36.97 -11.87
N GLU A 235 5.98 37.36 -13.05
CA GLU A 235 5.14 36.56 -13.93
C GLU A 235 5.87 35.30 -14.40
N ARG A 236 7.11 35.43 -14.88
CA ARG A 236 7.92 34.26 -15.31
C ARG A 236 8.27 33.31 -14.15
N ARG A 237 8.38 33.83 -12.92
CA ARG A 237 8.60 33.02 -11.70
C ARG A 237 7.31 32.44 -11.11
N GLY A 238 6.16 32.88 -11.60
CA GLY A 238 4.83 32.54 -11.11
C GLY A 238 4.06 31.53 -11.96
N LEU A 239 4.72 30.86 -12.92
CA LEU A 239 4.06 29.87 -13.79
C LEU A 239 3.46 28.71 -12.98
N VAL A 240 2.28 28.27 -13.40
CA VAL A 240 1.57 27.13 -12.82
C VAL A 240 1.28 26.06 -13.86
N SER A 241 0.97 24.86 -13.38
CA SER A 241 0.59 23.74 -14.23
C SER A 241 -0.61 24.10 -15.13
N GLY A 242 -0.46 23.85 -16.42
CA GLY A 242 -1.43 24.16 -17.47
C GLY A 242 -1.26 25.53 -18.15
N ASP A 243 -0.32 26.36 -17.71
CA ASP A 243 0.07 27.55 -18.48
C ASP A 243 0.76 27.13 -19.79
N ILE A 244 0.59 27.94 -20.84
CA ILE A 244 1.27 27.75 -22.12
C ILE A 244 2.28 28.89 -22.27
N VAL A 245 3.56 28.55 -22.35
CA VAL A 245 4.62 29.53 -22.51
C VAL A 245 5.24 29.46 -23.89
N LYS A 246 5.71 30.60 -24.40
CA LYS A 246 6.53 30.64 -25.60
C LYS A 246 8.00 30.75 -25.21
N LEU A 247 8.83 29.87 -25.79
CA LEU A 247 10.28 29.82 -25.59
C LEU A 247 11.01 29.96 -26.93
N MET A 248 12.31 30.23 -26.89
CA MET A 248 13.18 30.31 -28.09
C MET A 248 14.13 29.12 -28.13
N PHE A 249 14.05 28.35 -29.20
CA PHE A 249 14.86 27.16 -29.44
C PHE A 249 15.92 27.45 -30.49
N ASP A 250 17.11 26.88 -30.28
CA ASP A 250 18.12 26.65 -31.31
C ASP A 250 18.17 25.12 -31.50
N ILE A 251 17.92 24.63 -32.71
CA ILE A 251 17.84 23.19 -33.04
C ILE A 251 18.89 22.89 -34.10
N GLN A 252 19.71 21.88 -33.87
CA GLN A 252 20.72 21.45 -34.83
C GLN A 252 20.03 20.84 -36.06
N VAL A 253 20.46 21.28 -37.23
CA VAL A 253 20.05 20.76 -38.53
C VAL A 253 21.29 20.43 -39.36
N PRO A 254 21.18 19.61 -40.42
CA PRO A 254 22.28 19.35 -41.33
C PRO A 254 22.87 20.66 -41.87
N ASP A 255 24.20 20.73 -41.91
CA ASP A 255 24.93 21.93 -42.34
C ASP A 255 24.56 22.33 -43.77
N ASP A 256 23.89 23.47 -43.91
CA ASP A 256 23.57 24.09 -45.19
C ASP A 256 24.56 25.24 -45.48
N PRO A 257 25.21 25.28 -46.67
CA PRO A 257 26.20 26.30 -47.01
C PRO A 257 25.68 27.75 -46.98
N GLU A 258 24.37 27.97 -47.10
CA GLU A 258 23.75 29.31 -47.10
C GLU A 258 23.08 29.64 -45.76
N LEU A 259 22.45 28.66 -45.12
CA LEU A 259 21.61 28.87 -43.92
C LEU A 259 22.30 28.47 -42.61
N GLY A 260 23.37 27.67 -42.65
CA GLY A 260 24.09 27.16 -41.49
C GLY A 260 23.55 25.83 -40.96
N ASP A 261 23.97 25.45 -39.76
CA ASP A 261 23.70 24.16 -39.09
C ASP A 261 22.70 24.27 -37.93
N CYS A 262 21.96 25.38 -37.84
CA CYS A 262 21.09 25.67 -36.71
C CYS A 262 19.80 26.38 -37.13
N SER A 263 18.66 25.75 -36.86
CA SER A 263 17.32 26.34 -36.99
C SER A 263 16.91 27.06 -35.71
N SER A 264 16.44 28.29 -35.85
CA SER A 264 16.02 29.16 -34.75
C SER A 264 14.49 29.31 -34.73
N GLU A 265 13.82 28.78 -33.71
CA GLU A 265 12.35 28.73 -33.66
C GLU A 265 11.77 29.28 -32.35
N ARG A 266 10.56 29.85 -32.41
CA ARG A 266 9.78 30.30 -31.25
C ARG A 266 8.59 29.38 -31.06
N MET A 267 8.65 28.53 -30.05
CA MET A 267 7.73 27.40 -29.89
C MET A 267 7.01 27.45 -28.54
N TRP A 268 5.90 26.72 -28.45
CA TRP A 268 5.00 26.69 -27.31
C TRP A 268 5.27 25.47 -26.44
N VAL A 269 5.27 25.64 -25.12
CA VAL A 269 5.43 24.57 -24.15
C VAL A 269 4.30 24.65 -23.13
N ILE A 270 3.62 23.53 -22.88
CA ILE A 270 2.64 23.40 -21.79
C ILE A 270 3.40 23.11 -20.50
N VAL A 271 3.24 23.94 -19.48
CA VAL A 271 3.88 23.75 -18.17
C VAL A 271 3.17 22.64 -17.41
N HIS A 272 3.91 21.63 -16.96
CA HIS A 272 3.35 20.53 -16.16
C HIS A 272 3.67 20.71 -14.68
N GLU A 273 4.93 20.94 -14.35
CA GLU A 273 5.41 21.01 -12.97
C GLU A 273 6.63 21.94 -12.80
N ARG A 274 7.01 22.15 -11.54
CA ARG A 274 8.18 22.92 -11.13
C ARG A 274 9.05 22.10 -10.18
N SER A 275 10.33 21.98 -10.51
CA SER A 275 11.33 21.31 -9.67
C SER A 275 12.50 22.27 -9.41
N GLY A 276 12.52 22.85 -8.20
CA GLY A 276 13.51 23.86 -7.82
C GLY A 276 13.44 25.12 -8.71
N PRO A 277 14.56 25.53 -9.36
CA PRO A 277 14.56 26.67 -10.28
C PRO A 277 13.96 26.33 -11.66
N TYR A 278 13.80 25.04 -11.97
CA TYR A 278 13.36 24.56 -13.27
C TYR A 278 11.85 24.40 -13.35
N TYR A 279 11.32 24.69 -14.53
CA TYR A 279 10.00 24.24 -14.97
C TYR A 279 10.17 23.09 -15.93
N ILE A 280 9.24 22.15 -15.84
CA ILE A 280 9.17 20.98 -16.70
C ILE A 280 7.84 21.06 -17.43
N GLY A 281 7.91 20.99 -18.75
CA GLY A 281 6.75 21.05 -19.61
C GLY A 281 6.88 20.15 -20.82
N GLU A 282 5.92 20.25 -21.72
CA GLU A 282 5.80 19.45 -22.93
C GLU A 282 5.70 20.35 -24.16
N LEU A 283 6.47 20.05 -25.21
CA LEU A 283 6.43 20.81 -26.45
C LEU A 283 5.08 20.66 -27.14
N ASN A 284 4.41 21.78 -27.43
CA ASN A 284 3.03 21.84 -27.89
C ASN A 284 2.90 22.30 -29.36
N ASN A 285 3.96 22.17 -30.15
CA ASN A 285 3.90 22.30 -31.60
C ASN A 285 4.99 21.47 -32.29
N ILE A 286 4.78 21.20 -33.58
CA ILE A 286 5.77 20.53 -34.43
C ILE A 286 6.82 21.57 -34.83
N PRO A 287 8.14 21.31 -34.67
CA PRO A 287 9.19 22.17 -35.19
C PRO A 287 9.09 22.32 -36.72
N ALA A 288 9.38 23.50 -37.25
CA ALA A 288 9.37 23.75 -38.69
C ALA A 288 10.45 22.92 -39.42
N CYS A 289 11.57 22.67 -38.76
CA CYS A 289 12.66 21.80 -39.25
C CYS A 289 12.44 20.30 -38.98
N ALA A 290 11.24 19.84 -38.61
CA ALA A 290 11.00 18.44 -38.22
C ALA A 290 11.28 17.39 -39.32
N ASP A 291 11.43 17.80 -40.58
CA ASP A 291 11.86 16.95 -41.70
C ASP A 291 13.39 16.91 -41.90
N GLU A 292 14.14 17.72 -41.15
CA GLU A 292 15.59 17.87 -41.24
C GLU A 292 16.34 17.33 -40.01
N GLN A 293 15.65 17.14 -38.87
CA GLN A 293 16.25 16.72 -37.59
C GLN A 293 15.38 15.69 -36.84
N GLU A 294 16.00 14.93 -35.93
CA GLU A 294 15.33 13.92 -35.06
C GLU A 294 15.52 14.21 -33.56
N HIS A 295 16.07 15.38 -33.20
CA HIS A 295 16.44 15.80 -31.85
C HIS A 295 15.26 16.28 -31.00
N LEU A 296 14.21 16.82 -31.63
CA LEU A 296 13.08 17.44 -30.93
C LEU A 296 11.77 17.23 -31.69
N ALA A 297 10.78 16.68 -31.01
CA ALA A 297 9.44 16.39 -31.52
C ALA A 297 8.33 16.96 -30.61
N VAL A 298 7.14 17.13 -31.19
CA VAL A 298 5.95 17.48 -30.40
C VAL A 298 5.69 16.42 -29.33
N GLY A 299 5.37 16.84 -28.11
CA GLY A 299 5.23 15.95 -26.96
C GLY A 299 6.53 15.70 -26.18
N ASP A 300 7.68 16.18 -26.66
CA ASP A 300 8.93 16.00 -25.92
C ASP A 300 8.97 16.86 -24.65
N ARG A 301 9.64 16.31 -23.65
CA ARG A 301 9.86 16.95 -22.35
C ARG A 301 10.84 18.10 -22.50
N VAL A 302 10.44 19.29 -22.05
CA VAL A 302 11.25 20.52 -22.08
C VAL A 302 11.50 21.01 -20.66
N VAL A 303 12.78 21.05 -20.27
CA VAL A 303 13.23 21.67 -19.01
C VAL A 303 13.66 23.11 -19.30
N PHE A 304 13.15 24.08 -18.54
CA PHE A 304 13.45 25.48 -18.76
C PHE A 304 13.47 26.31 -17.48
N LEU A 305 14.09 27.48 -17.53
CA LEU A 305 14.16 28.45 -16.44
C LEU A 305 13.22 29.63 -16.73
N PRO A 306 12.87 30.43 -15.71
CA PRO A 306 12.13 31.68 -15.89
C PRO A 306 12.73 32.59 -16.98
N GLU A 307 14.06 32.59 -17.15
CA GLU A 307 14.71 33.46 -18.15
C GLU A 307 14.46 33.07 -19.61
N HIS A 308 14.02 31.83 -19.88
CA HIS A 308 13.72 31.35 -21.24
C HIS A 308 12.35 31.82 -21.74
N VAL A 309 11.48 32.29 -20.84
CA VAL A 309 10.08 32.61 -21.13
C VAL A 309 9.97 33.97 -21.80
N ILE A 310 9.40 34.00 -23.01
CA ILE A 310 9.18 35.23 -23.79
C ILE A 310 7.71 35.62 -23.94
N SER A 311 6.75 34.75 -23.61
CA SER A 311 5.31 35.06 -23.56
C SER A 311 4.58 33.98 -22.75
N ILE A 312 3.45 34.32 -22.12
CA ILE A 312 2.66 33.45 -21.24
C ILE A 312 1.17 33.55 -21.62
N TYR A 313 0.51 32.41 -21.79
CA TYR A 313 -0.93 32.26 -21.96
C TYR A 313 -1.46 31.40 -20.82
N SER A 314 -2.34 31.98 -20.02
CA SER A 314 -2.94 31.28 -18.89
C SER A 314 -3.86 30.15 -19.36
N ARG A 315 -4.17 29.20 -18.46
CA ARG A 315 -5.10 28.07 -18.67
C ARG A 315 -6.47 28.45 -19.28
N GLY A 316 -6.88 29.72 -19.18
CA GLY A 316 -8.12 30.26 -19.79
C GLY A 316 -7.98 30.79 -21.22
N GLY A 317 -6.79 30.72 -21.83
CA GLY A 317 -6.49 31.28 -23.15
C GLY A 317 -6.27 32.80 -23.16
N ALA A 318 -6.28 33.45 -21.98
CA ALA A 318 -5.92 34.85 -21.86
C ALA A 318 -4.39 34.98 -21.86
N GLU A 319 -3.87 35.75 -22.81
CA GLU A 319 -2.48 36.20 -22.83
C GLU A 319 -2.24 37.12 -21.63
N VAL A 320 -1.17 36.87 -20.89
CA VAL A 320 -0.73 37.77 -19.82
C VAL A 320 -0.16 39.01 -20.51
N THR A 321 -0.87 40.14 -20.36
CA THR A 321 -0.45 41.42 -20.94
C THR A 321 0.76 41.92 -20.18
N VAL A 322 1.82 42.27 -20.92
CA VAL A 322 2.97 42.99 -20.35
C VAL A 322 2.45 44.38 -19.96
N ASP A 323 2.34 44.66 -18.66
CA ASP A 323 1.88 45.95 -18.19
C ASP A 323 2.90 47.03 -18.58
N ASP A 324 2.54 47.84 -19.57
CA ASP A 324 3.27 49.02 -20.02
C ASP A 324 2.99 50.20 -19.07
N GLU A 325 3.36 50.06 -17.80
CA GLU A 325 3.29 51.15 -16.82
C GLU A 325 4.70 51.54 -16.34
N GLY A 326 5.30 52.53 -17.03
CA GLY A 326 6.43 53.25 -16.43
C GLY A 326 7.39 54.06 -17.30
N GLN A 327 6.98 54.64 -18.44
CA GLN A 327 7.62 55.87 -18.92
C GLN A 327 6.81 57.09 -18.46
N ALA A 328 7.21 57.68 -17.33
CA ALA A 328 6.96 59.07 -16.97
C ALA A 328 8.05 59.57 -16.01
#